data_AF-A0SVM8-F1
#
_entry.id   AF-A0SVM8-F1
#
_cell.length_a   1.000
_cell.length_b   1.000
_cell.length_c   1.000
_cell.angle_alpha   90.00
_cell.angle_beta   90.00
_cell.angle_gamma   90.00
#
_symmetry.space_group_name_H-M   'P 1'
#
loop_
_entity.id
_entity.type
_entity.pdbx_description
1 polymer ?
#
loop_
_entity_poly.entity_id
_entity_poly.type
_entity_poly.pdbx_seq_one_letter_code
_entity_poly.pdbx_strand_id
1 'polypeptide(L)'
;LLPPLSTSFMSLSPSSTGNLIFGLLISGISSCLTSLNFWVTILNLRSYSLTLKTMPLFPWALLITAAMLLLTLPVLSGAFLMVLADLHSNTLFFDPIFCGDPVLYQHLFWFFGHPEVYILIIPAFGVISIVISGISQKIIFGNQSMIFAMSCISLLGTVVWGHHMYTVGLETDTRAYFTGVTILISLPTGTKIFNWLSTYLGNPPLLHLKDSSAFFGLLFLLMFTIGGSTGVILGNAAVDLGLHDTYYVVAHFHFVLSLGAVIAIFSGIIFNGEKILGSKSLLPSPSSTLSLYHLVLTFVGILLTFSPMHFLGFNVMPRRIPDFPDSFHSWNF
;
A
#
# COMPACT_ATOMS: atom_id res chain seq x y z
N LEU A 1 -4.91 16.95 -4.93
CA LEU A 1 -4.03 17.89 -5.68
C LEU A 1 -4.26 17.78 -7.19
N LEU A 2 -5.45 17.37 -7.65
CA LEU A 2 -5.72 17.27 -9.08
C LEU A 2 -6.03 18.68 -9.64
N PRO A 3 -5.32 19.13 -10.68
CA PRO A 3 -5.77 20.25 -11.52
C PRO A 3 -7.06 19.87 -12.26
N PRO A 4 -7.91 20.84 -12.62
CA PRO A 4 -7.75 22.29 -12.40
C PRO A 4 -8.14 22.73 -10.98
N LEU A 5 -8.70 21.86 -10.14
CA LEU A 5 -9.16 22.25 -8.81
C LEU A 5 -8.01 22.80 -7.96
N SER A 6 -6.87 22.12 -7.91
CA SER A 6 -5.70 22.54 -7.12
C SER A 6 -5.02 23.82 -7.60
N THR A 7 -5.23 24.23 -8.86
CA THR A 7 -4.67 25.46 -9.44
C THR A 7 -5.69 26.60 -9.48
N SER A 8 -6.95 26.33 -9.18
CA SER A 8 -8.00 27.34 -9.22
C SER A 8 -7.99 28.28 -8.01
N PHE A 9 -7.64 29.54 -8.25
CA PHE A 9 -7.64 30.61 -7.25
C PHE A 9 -9.01 30.88 -6.61
N MET A 10 -10.10 30.46 -7.27
CA MET A 10 -11.47 30.64 -6.77
C MET A 10 -11.88 29.57 -5.76
N SER A 11 -11.31 28.36 -5.82
CA SER A 11 -11.74 27.25 -4.95
C SER A 11 -10.78 26.99 -3.80
N LEU A 12 -9.48 27.15 -4.02
CA LEU A 12 -8.43 26.84 -3.05
C LEU A 12 -7.44 27.99 -2.95
N SER A 13 -6.95 28.26 -1.74
CA SER A 13 -5.93 29.29 -1.56
C SER A 13 -4.58 28.80 -2.10
N PRO A 14 -3.89 29.58 -2.97
CA PRO A 14 -2.60 29.19 -3.53
C PRO A 14 -1.52 28.94 -2.47
N SER A 15 -1.59 29.67 -1.35
CA SER A 15 -0.65 29.50 -0.24
C SER A 15 -0.85 28.16 0.49
N SER A 16 -2.10 27.70 0.66
CA SER A 16 -2.36 26.40 1.32
C SER A 16 -1.93 25.24 0.44
N THR A 17 -2.25 25.28 -0.86
CA THR A 17 -1.84 24.26 -1.83
C THR A 17 -0.32 24.25 -1.99
N GLY A 18 0.31 25.43 -2.06
CA GLY A 18 1.77 25.57 -2.08
C GLY A 18 2.44 24.99 -0.85
N ASN A 19 1.95 25.29 0.36
CA ASN A 19 2.49 24.74 1.60
C ASN A 19 2.36 23.21 1.68
N LEU A 20 1.22 22.66 1.26
CA LEU A 20 1.00 21.22 1.19
C LEU A 20 2.01 20.56 0.24
N ILE A 21 2.18 21.12 -0.96
CA ILE A 21 3.13 20.60 -1.95
C ILE A 21 4.56 20.69 -1.43
N PHE A 22 4.94 21.80 -0.80
CA PHE A 22 6.26 21.97 -0.21
C PHE A 22 6.56 20.91 0.88
N GLY A 23 5.58 20.62 1.75
CA GLY A 23 5.70 19.54 2.74
C GLY A 23 5.91 18.17 2.08
N LEU A 24 5.19 17.88 0.99
CA LEU A 24 5.35 16.64 0.24
C LEU A 24 6.71 16.54 -0.46
N LEU A 25 7.24 17.65 -1.00
CA LEU A 25 8.58 17.70 -1.59
C LEU A 25 9.68 17.42 -0.56
N ILE A 26 9.58 18.02 0.64
CA ILE A 26 10.52 17.74 1.75
C ILE A 26 10.45 16.26 2.14
N SER A 27 9.25 15.70 2.27
CA SER A 27 9.05 14.27 2.54
C SER A 27 9.66 13.38 1.44
N GLY A 28 9.52 13.79 0.17
CA GLY A 28 10.13 13.11 -0.98
C GLY A 28 11.66 13.13 -0.92
N ILE A 29 12.29 14.25 -0.56
CA ILE A 29 13.74 14.35 -0.37
C ILE A 29 14.20 13.40 0.75
N SER A 30 13.51 13.40 1.89
CA SER A 30 13.81 12.49 3.01
C SER A 30 13.74 11.01 2.58
N SER A 31 12.72 10.64 1.82
CA SER A 31 12.51 9.28 1.32
C SER A 31 13.57 8.85 0.30
N CYS A 32 14.01 9.76 -0.58
CA CYS A 32 15.08 9.53 -1.54
C CYS A 32 16.43 9.28 -0.83
N LEU A 33 16.80 10.14 0.13
CA LEU A 33 18.03 9.98 0.91
C LEU A 33 18.01 8.69 1.74
N THR A 34 16.86 8.36 2.34
CA THR A 34 16.67 7.10 3.07
C THR A 34 16.82 5.88 2.16
N SER A 35 16.31 5.96 0.92
CA SER A 35 16.43 4.90 -0.08
C SER A 35 17.86 4.66 -0.51
N LEU A 36 18.63 5.73 -0.79
CA LEU A 36 20.06 5.64 -1.09
C LEU A 36 20.83 5.01 0.07
N ASN A 37 20.53 5.41 1.30
CA ASN A 37 21.16 4.86 2.49
C ASN A 37 20.91 3.34 2.59
N PHE A 38 19.65 2.89 2.56
CA PHE A 38 19.34 1.45 2.62
C PHE A 38 19.97 0.67 1.47
N TRP A 39 19.94 1.21 0.25
CA TRP A 39 20.53 0.56 -0.91
C TRP A 39 22.04 0.31 -0.72
N VAL A 40 22.78 1.36 -0.37
CA VAL A 40 24.24 1.28 -0.18
C VAL A 40 24.58 0.39 1.01
N THR A 41 23.88 0.54 2.14
CA THR A 41 24.11 -0.29 3.34
C THR A 41 23.87 -1.77 3.06
N ILE A 42 22.74 -2.13 2.45
CA ILE A 42 22.37 -3.54 2.19
C ILE A 42 23.30 -4.17 1.15
N LEU A 43 23.86 -3.41 0.21
CA LEU A 43 24.79 -3.96 -0.78
C LEU A 43 26.23 -4.07 -0.27
N ASN A 44 26.71 -3.06 0.45
CA ASN A 44 28.14 -2.92 0.74
C ASN A 44 28.53 -3.24 2.19
N LEU A 45 27.59 -3.17 3.14
CA LEU A 45 27.86 -3.35 4.57
C LEU A 45 27.28 -4.67 5.13
N ARG A 46 27.14 -5.70 4.29
CA ARG A 46 26.72 -7.05 4.75
C ARG A 46 27.86 -7.74 5.49
N SER A 47 27.51 -8.62 6.42
CA SER A 47 28.50 -9.54 7.00
C SER A 47 29.04 -10.49 5.94
N TYR A 48 30.28 -10.94 6.11
CA TYR A 48 31.02 -11.73 5.12
C TYR A 48 30.27 -13.00 4.64
N SER A 49 29.50 -13.64 5.52
CA SER A 49 28.74 -14.87 5.19
C SER A 49 27.32 -14.63 4.65
N LEU A 50 26.82 -13.39 4.69
CA LEU A 50 25.49 -13.03 4.17
C LEU A 50 25.56 -12.70 2.69
N THR A 51 25.35 -13.71 1.85
CA THR A 51 25.14 -13.53 0.40
C THR A 51 23.73 -13.00 0.12
N LEU A 52 23.52 -12.39 -1.05
CA LEU A 52 22.19 -11.94 -1.50
C LEU A 52 21.16 -13.08 -1.47
N LYS A 53 21.55 -14.29 -1.87
CA LYS A 53 20.65 -15.46 -1.90
C LYS A 53 20.23 -15.94 -0.50
N THR A 54 21.10 -15.78 0.49
CA THR A 54 20.87 -16.26 1.86
C THR A 54 20.36 -15.16 2.80
N MET A 55 20.19 -13.94 2.30
CA MET A 55 19.68 -12.81 3.07
C MET A 55 18.20 -13.02 3.44
N PRO A 56 17.77 -12.65 4.66
CA PRO A 56 16.37 -12.68 5.07
C PRO A 56 15.47 -11.82 4.17
N LEU A 57 14.17 -12.09 4.18
CA LEU A 57 13.20 -11.41 3.29
C LEU A 57 13.02 -9.92 3.58
N PHE A 58 13.22 -9.46 4.83
CA PHE A 58 13.00 -8.05 5.18
C PHE A 58 14.03 -7.09 4.56
N PRO A 59 15.36 -7.34 4.61
CA PRO A 59 16.31 -6.56 3.82
C PRO A 59 16.04 -6.59 2.31
N TRP A 60 15.57 -7.70 1.76
CA TRP A 60 15.16 -7.75 0.35
C TRP A 60 13.97 -6.83 0.07
N ALA A 61 12.97 -6.83 0.93
CA ALA A 61 11.83 -5.93 0.84
C ALA A 61 12.27 -4.45 0.89
N LEU A 62 13.20 -4.09 1.78
CA LEU A 62 13.75 -2.73 1.85
C LEU A 62 14.54 -2.35 0.59
N LEU A 63 15.35 -3.26 0.04
CA LEU A 63 16.11 -3.01 -1.19
C LEU A 63 15.19 -2.76 -2.39
N ILE A 64 14.12 -3.57 -2.52
CA ILE A 64 13.10 -3.41 -3.57
C ILE A 64 12.36 -2.08 -3.39
N THR A 65 11.98 -1.74 -2.16
CA THR A 65 11.28 -0.48 -1.83
C THR A 65 12.15 0.74 -2.15
N ALA A 66 13.43 0.70 -1.77
CA ALA A 66 14.40 1.74 -2.10
C ALA A 66 14.51 1.94 -3.62
N ALA A 67 14.46 0.85 -4.39
CA ALA A 67 14.50 0.93 -5.84
C ALA A 67 13.27 1.58 -6.46
N MET A 68 12.08 1.22 -5.99
CA MET A 68 10.84 1.83 -6.45
C MET A 68 10.81 3.33 -6.13
N LEU A 69 11.23 3.72 -4.92
CA LEU A 69 11.28 5.13 -4.51
C LEU A 69 12.23 5.95 -5.39
N LEU A 70 13.45 5.47 -5.61
CA LEU A 70 14.42 6.16 -6.47
C LEU A 70 13.96 6.29 -7.93
N LEU A 71 13.20 5.30 -8.43
CA LEU A 71 12.66 5.31 -9.78
C LEU A 71 11.47 6.26 -9.94
N THR A 72 10.57 6.31 -8.96
CA THR A 72 9.23 6.89 -9.13
C THR A 72 9.06 8.27 -8.49
N LEU A 73 9.74 8.56 -7.38
CA LEU A 73 9.66 9.86 -6.71
C LEU A 73 10.07 11.07 -7.57
N PRO A 74 11.07 10.98 -8.47
CA PRO A 74 11.41 12.10 -9.34
C PRO A 74 10.23 12.55 -10.22
N VAL A 75 9.41 11.61 -10.69
CA VAL A 75 8.24 11.90 -11.53
C VAL A 75 7.18 12.68 -10.74
N LEU A 76 6.88 12.26 -9.51
CA LEU A 76 5.96 12.99 -8.63
C LEU A 76 6.49 14.40 -8.31
N SER A 77 7.78 14.49 -8.00
CA SER A 77 8.43 15.78 -7.67
C SER A 77 8.33 16.74 -8.85
N GLY A 78 8.51 16.25 -10.08
CA GLY A 78 8.27 17.01 -11.30
C GLY A 78 6.82 17.49 -11.42
N ALA A 79 5.84 16.62 -11.21
CA ALA A 79 4.41 16.98 -11.25
C ALA A 79 4.06 18.08 -10.23
N PHE A 80 4.60 17.99 -9.02
CA PHE A 80 4.42 18.99 -7.98
C PHE A 80 5.09 20.33 -8.31
N LEU A 81 6.29 20.32 -8.87
CA LEU A 81 6.95 21.55 -9.33
C LEU A 81 6.17 22.21 -10.47
N MET A 82 5.57 21.44 -11.38
CA MET A 82 4.69 21.98 -12.43
C MET A 82 3.44 22.63 -11.83
N VAL A 83 2.80 22.03 -10.82
CA VAL A 83 1.66 22.66 -10.14
C VAL A 83 2.08 23.94 -9.41
N LEU A 84 3.24 23.96 -8.75
CA LEU A 84 3.77 25.18 -8.12
C LEU A 84 4.06 26.28 -9.14
N ALA A 85 4.59 25.91 -10.31
CA ALA A 85 4.83 26.84 -11.40
C ALA A 85 3.52 27.41 -11.96
N ASP A 86 2.47 26.59 -12.09
CA ASP A 86 1.14 27.06 -12.51
C ASP A 86 0.52 28.00 -11.46
N LEU A 87 0.80 27.79 -10.17
CA LEU A 87 0.30 28.64 -9.07
C LEU A 87 1.07 29.95 -8.89
N HIS A 88 2.39 29.95 -9.14
CA HIS A 88 3.27 31.05 -8.70
C HIS A 88 4.18 31.62 -9.78
N SER A 89 4.32 30.97 -10.93
CA SER A 89 5.25 31.34 -12.00
C SER A 89 4.56 31.56 -13.35
N ASN A 90 3.22 31.63 -13.37
CA ASN A 90 2.40 31.84 -14.56
C ASN A 90 2.68 30.83 -15.70
N THR A 91 3.08 29.61 -15.35
CA THR A 91 3.05 28.50 -16.32
C THR A 91 1.64 27.96 -16.47
N LEU A 92 1.41 27.16 -17.50
CA LEU A 92 0.08 26.68 -17.89
C LEU A 92 0.14 25.19 -18.27
N PHE A 93 0.80 24.37 -17.46
CA PHE A 93 0.96 22.93 -17.76
C PHE A 93 -0.38 22.19 -17.77
N PHE A 94 -1.28 22.56 -16.86
CA PHE A 94 -2.53 21.82 -16.63
C PHE A 94 -3.79 22.65 -16.88
N ASP A 95 -3.69 23.87 -17.43
CA ASP A 95 -4.86 24.70 -17.74
C ASP A 95 -5.38 24.43 -19.17
N PRO A 96 -6.54 23.77 -19.34
CA PRO A 96 -7.08 23.43 -20.65
C PRO A 96 -7.50 24.66 -21.47
N ILE A 97 -7.72 25.82 -20.85
CA ILE A 97 -8.04 27.07 -21.56
C ILE A 97 -6.84 27.51 -22.42
N PHE A 98 -5.63 27.20 -21.98
CA PHE A 98 -4.38 27.58 -22.64
C PHE A 98 -3.58 26.36 -23.15
N CYS A 99 -4.29 25.32 -23.59
CA CYS A 99 -3.74 24.08 -24.15
C CYS A 99 -2.93 23.19 -23.17
N GLY A 100 -3.00 23.43 -21.87
CA GLY A 100 -2.54 22.49 -20.85
C GLY A 100 -3.45 21.27 -20.72
N ASP A 101 -2.97 20.21 -20.07
CA ASP A 101 -3.72 18.95 -19.95
C ASP A 101 -3.80 18.45 -18.49
N PRO A 102 -4.95 18.56 -17.82
CA PRO A 102 -5.17 17.96 -16.50
C PRO A 102 -4.96 16.44 -16.45
N VAL A 103 -5.15 15.72 -17.57
CA VAL A 103 -4.96 14.25 -17.64
C VAL A 103 -3.47 13.89 -17.61
N LEU A 104 -2.60 14.74 -18.16
CA LEU A 104 -1.15 14.62 -17.96
C LEU A 104 -0.78 14.58 -16.47
N TYR A 105 -1.36 15.46 -15.64
CA TYR A 105 -1.12 15.41 -14.20
C TYR A 105 -1.53 14.06 -13.61
N GLN A 106 -2.67 13.51 -14.03
CA GLN A 106 -3.13 12.20 -13.55
C GLN A 106 -2.15 11.09 -13.91
N HIS A 107 -1.62 11.08 -15.14
CA HIS A 107 -0.61 10.10 -15.53
C HIS A 107 0.65 10.22 -14.67
N LEU A 108 1.19 11.42 -14.48
CA LEU A 108 2.40 11.63 -13.67
C LEU A 108 2.18 11.27 -12.20
N PHE A 109 1.03 11.69 -11.65
CA PHE A 109 0.66 11.41 -10.27
C PHE A 109 0.50 9.91 -10.05
N TRP A 110 -0.24 9.21 -10.91
CA TRP A 110 -0.49 7.77 -10.74
C TRP A 110 0.71 6.90 -11.11
N PHE A 111 1.59 7.36 -12.01
CA PHE A 111 2.87 6.69 -12.29
C PHE A 111 3.70 6.54 -11.02
N PHE A 112 3.65 7.51 -10.10
CA PHE A 112 4.16 7.34 -8.74
C PHE A 112 3.16 6.67 -7.80
N GLY A 113 1.89 7.10 -7.83
CA GLY A 113 0.90 6.77 -6.83
C GLY A 113 0.58 5.28 -6.75
N HIS A 114 0.65 4.54 -7.87
CA HIS A 114 0.49 3.09 -7.79
C HIS A 114 1.73 2.36 -7.28
N PRO A 115 2.96 2.64 -7.74
CA PRO A 115 4.16 2.17 -7.05
C PRO A 115 4.21 2.48 -5.56
N GLU A 116 3.73 3.65 -5.13
CA GLU A 116 3.72 4.06 -3.72
C GLU A 116 2.92 3.09 -2.84
N VAL A 117 1.80 2.57 -3.32
CA VAL A 117 1.02 1.59 -2.54
C VAL A 117 1.80 0.29 -2.35
N TYR A 118 2.70 -0.07 -3.29
CA TYR A 118 3.60 -1.20 -3.12
C TYR A 118 4.81 -0.88 -2.24
N ILE A 119 5.36 0.33 -2.34
CA ILE A 119 6.41 0.85 -1.46
C ILE A 119 5.99 0.73 0.01
N LEU A 120 4.72 0.99 0.30
CA LEU A 120 4.16 0.89 1.65
C LEU A 120 3.92 -0.56 2.11
N ILE A 121 3.50 -1.46 1.22
CA ILE A 121 3.16 -2.84 1.60
C ILE A 121 4.34 -3.83 1.52
N ILE A 122 5.35 -3.58 0.67
CA ILE A 122 6.49 -4.49 0.52
C ILE A 122 7.29 -4.65 1.82
N PRO A 123 7.63 -3.59 2.56
CA PRO A 123 8.25 -3.72 3.88
C PRO A 123 7.38 -4.48 4.88
N ALA A 124 6.06 -4.27 4.87
CA ALA A 124 5.10 -5.00 5.70
C ALA A 124 5.18 -6.51 5.43
N PHE A 125 5.30 -6.93 4.17
CA PHE A 125 5.53 -8.34 3.83
C PHE A 125 6.84 -8.90 4.42
N GLY A 126 7.89 -8.09 4.47
CA GLY A 126 9.15 -8.45 5.12
C GLY A 126 8.98 -8.61 6.64
N VAL A 127 8.25 -7.72 7.30
CA VAL A 127 7.94 -7.80 8.74
C VAL A 127 7.14 -9.07 9.04
N ILE A 128 6.06 -9.32 8.30
CA ILE A 128 5.25 -10.54 8.45
C ILE A 128 6.11 -11.80 8.24
N SER A 129 7.02 -11.78 7.29
CA SER A 129 7.96 -12.89 7.07
C SER A 129 8.88 -13.14 8.27
N ILE A 130 9.39 -12.08 8.93
CA ILE A 130 10.19 -12.21 10.17
C ILE A 130 9.33 -12.79 11.29
N VAL A 131 8.11 -12.28 11.48
CA VAL A 131 7.21 -12.74 12.54
C VAL A 131 6.87 -14.22 12.36
N ILE A 132 6.45 -14.62 11.15
CA ILE A 132 6.08 -16.01 10.85
C ILE A 132 7.28 -16.93 11.03
N SER A 133 8.44 -16.58 10.46
CA SER A 133 9.67 -17.36 10.58
C SER A 133 10.12 -17.48 12.04
N GLY A 134 10.07 -16.39 12.78
CA GLY A 134 10.48 -16.32 14.18
C GLY A 134 9.56 -17.10 15.12
N ILE A 135 8.26 -17.12 14.89
CA ILE A 135 7.32 -17.91 15.71
C ILE A 135 7.38 -19.39 15.34
N SER A 136 7.48 -19.71 14.05
CA SER A 136 7.58 -21.10 13.58
C SER A 136 8.96 -21.72 13.78
N GLN A 137 9.99 -20.91 14.10
CA GLN A 137 11.39 -21.32 14.17
C GLN A 137 11.87 -22.05 12.90
N LYS A 138 11.35 -21.62 11.73
CA LYS A 138 11.65 -22.18 10.41
C LYS A 138 11.88 -21.07 9.40
N ILE A 139 12.67 -21.37 8.37
CA ILE A 139 12.80 -20.51 7.21
C ILE A 139 11.45 -20.50 6.47
N ILE A 140 11.05 -19.34 5.95
CA ILE A 140 9.85 -19.23 5.13
C ILE A 140 9.92 -20.20 3.95
N PHE A 141 8.85 -20.97 3.76
CA PHE A 141 8.71 -21.88 2.64
C PHE A 141 8.90 -21.12 1.32
N GLY A 142 9.75 -21.64 0.44
CA GLY A 142 10.01 -21.01 -0.85
C GLY A 142 10.69 -19.65 -0.76
N ASN A 143 11.69 -19.44 0.11
CA ASN A 143 12.39 -18.15 0.28
C ASN A 143 12.77 -17.46 -1.07
N GLN A 144 13.33 -18.21 -2.03
CA GLN A 144 13.67 -17.64 -3.34
C GLN A 144 12.44 -17.19 -4.14
N SER A 145 11.35 -17.96 -4.07
CA SER A 145 10.08 -17.59 -4.72
C SER A 145 9.43 -16.37 -4.06
N MET A 146 9.62 -16.17 -2.76
CA MET A 146 9.17 -14.96 -2.05
C MET A 146 9.92 -13.71 -2.54
N ILE A 147 11.24 -13.80 -2.72
CA ILE A 147 12.06 -12.72 -3.28
C ILE A 147 11.59 -12.40 -4.70
N PHE A 148 11.47 -13.44 -5.55
CA PHE A 148 11.00 -13.26 -6.93
C PHE A 148 9.60 -12.65 -6.98
N ALA A 149 8.67 -13.10 -6.15
CA ALA A 149 7.33 -12.54 -6.07
C ALA A 149 7.35 -11.05 -5.68
N MET A 150 8.18 -10.63 -4.71
CA MET A 150 8.34 -9.21 -4.36
C MET A 150 8.92 -8.39 -5.53
N SER A 151 9.91 -8.93 -6.24
CA SER A 151 10.49 -8.28 -7.41
C SER A 151 9.47 -8.17 -8.57
N CYS A 152 8.65 -9.21 -8.80
CA CYS A 152 7.57 -9.17 -9.80
C CYS A 152 6.51 -8.14 -9.45
N ILE A 153 6.07 -8.07 -8.19
CA ILE A 153 5.11 -7.05 -7.73
C ILE A 153 5.68 -5.65 -7.96
N SER A 154 6.96 -5.43 -7.65
CA SER A 154 7.62 -4.15 -7.87
C SER A 154 7.66 -3.75 -9.35
N LEU A 155 8.09 -4.66 -10.23
CA LEU A 155 8.18 -4.40 -11.66
C LEU A 155 6.82 -4.22 -12.32
N LEU A 156 5.85 -5.09 -12.02
CA LEU A 156 4.50 -4.95 -12.56
C LEU A 156 3.81 -3.71 -11.99
N GLY A 157 4.07 -3.37 -10.74
CA GLY A 157 3.50 -2.19 -10.08
C GLY A 157 3.90 -0.86 -10.73
N THR A 158 5.02 -0.78 -11.46
CA THR A 158 5.41 0.42 -12.19
C THR A 158 4.78 0.53 -13.59
N VAL A 159 4.09 -0.52 -14.06
CA VAL A 159 3.50 -0.56 -15.42
C VAL A 159 1.98 -0.65 -15.43
N VAL A 160 1.31 -0.43 -14.29
CA VAL A 160 -0.16 -0.57 -14.20
C VAL A 160 -0.91 0.68 -13.74
N TRP A 161 -0.24 1.84 -13.65
CA TRP A 161 -0.85 3.06 -13.07
C TRP A 161 -2.16 3.50 -13.75
N GLY A 162 -2.33 3.20 -15.04
CA GLY A 162 -3.51 3.57 -15.82
C GLY A 162 -4.83 2.99 -15.30
N HIS A 163 -4.79 1.97 -14.44
CA HIS A 163 -6.01 1.43 -13.81
C HIS A 163 -6.71 2.41 -12.85
N HIS A 164 -6.03 3.47 -12.40
CA HIS A 164 -6.67 4.54 -11.62
C HIS A 164 -7.35 5.58 -12.51
N MET A 165 -7.32 5.37 -13.83
CA MET A 165 -7.73 6.32 -14.86
C MET A 165 -8.72 5.68 -15.84
N TYR A 166 -9.36 4.56 -15.49
CA TYR A 166 -10.27 3.86 -16.42
C TYR A 166 -11.47 4.70 -16.89
N THR A 167 -11.82 5.73 -16.12
CA THR A 167 -12.94 6.64 -16.38
C THR A 167 -12.55 7.92 -17.11
N VAL A 168 -11.26 8.16 -17.40
CA VAL A 168 -10.80 9.41 -18.06
C VAL A 168 -10.92 9.38 -19.59
N GLY A 169 -11.44 8.28 -20.15
CA GLY A 169 -11.63 8.13 -21.60
C GLY A 169 -10.45 7.49 -22.34
N LEU A 170 -9.65 6.66 -21.67
CA LEU A 170 -8.60 5.86 -22.33
C LEU A 170 -9.19 4.93 -23.41
N GLU A 171 -8.41 4.69 -24.48
CA GLU A 171 -8.76 3.75 -25.56
C GLU A 171 -9.09 2.36 -25.02
N THR A 172 -9.91 1.60 -25.75
CA THR A 172 -10.32 0.24 -25.35
C THR A 172 -9.13 -0.68 -25.15
N ASP A 173 -8.15 -0.62 -26.05
CA ASP A 173 -6.98 -1.49 -26.05
C ASP A 173 -6.04 -1.13 -24.89
N THR A 174 -5.90 0.16 -24.59
CA THR A 174 -5.17 0.63 -23.41
C THR A 174 -5.80 0.12 -22.12
N ARG A 175 -7.13 0.20 -21.98
CA ARG A 175 -7.85 -0.34 -20.81
C ARG A 175 -7.74 -1.85 -20.69
N ALA A 176 -7.76 -2.57 -21.81
CA ALA A 176 -7.58 -4.01 -21.85
C ALA A 176 -6.16 -4.42 -21.40
N TYR A 177 -5.13 -3.71 -21.88
CA TYR A 177 -3.75 -3.89 -21.42
C TYR A 177 -3.63 -3.71 -19.90
N PHE A 178 -4.07 -2.56 -19.38
CA PHE A 178 -3.99 -2.28 -17.95
C PHE A 178 -4.79 -3.29 -17.12
N THR A 179 -5.95 -3.73 -17.60
CA THR A 179 -6.75 -4.77 -16.93
C THR A 179 -5.97 -6.08 -16.81
N GLY A 180 -5.40 -6.55 -17.92
CA GLY A 180 -4.64 -7.80 -17.95
C GLY A 180 -3.43 -7.77 -17.01
N VAL A 181 -2.65 -6.70 -17.06
CA VAL A 181 -1.42 -6.59 -16.26
C VAL A 181 -1.74 -6.34 -14.78
N THR A 182 -2.75 -5.53 -14.43
CA THR A 182 -3.18 -5.33 -13.04
C THR A 182 -3.62 -6.64 -12.40
N ILE A 183 -4.47 -7.42 -13.08
CA ILE A 183 -4.94 -8.71 -12.55
C ILE A 183 -3.77 -9.70 -12.41
N LEU A 184 -2.77 -9.66 -13.30
CA LEU A 184 -1.58 -10.52 -13.23
C LEU A 184 -0.81 -10.36 -11.91
N ILE A 185 -0.84 -9.19 -11.27
CA ILE A 185 -0.17 -8.94 -9.98
C ILE A 185 -0.74 -9.83 -8.84
N SER A 186 -1.96 -10.33 -8.99
CA SER A 186 -2.55 -11.28 -8.04
C SER A 186 -1.77 -12.60 -7.95
N LEU A 187 -1.05 -13.01 -9.01
CA LEU A 187 -0.27 -14.25 -9.03
C LEU A 187 0.95 -14.25 -8.09
N PRO A 188 1.91 -13.29 -8.20
CA PRO A 188 3.01 -13.21 -7.25
C PRO A 188 2.51 -12.91 -5.83
N THR A 189 1.42 -12.15 -5.69
CA THR A 189 0.80 -11.87 -4.39
C THR A 189 0.26 -13.15 -3.75
N GLY A 190 -0.49 -13.96 -4.51
CA GLY A 190 -1.01 -15.26 -4.07
C GLY A 190 0.10 -16.23 -3.69
N THR A 191 1.18 -16.29 -4.49
CA THR A 191 2.37 -17.10 -4.19
C THR A 191 2.90 -16.83 -2.78
N LYS A 192 2.94 -15.56 -2.38
CA LYS A 192 3.43 -15.18 -1.06
C LYS A 192 2.49 -15.60 0.07
N ILE A 193 1.20 -15.40 -0.12
CA ILE A 193 0.18 -15.85 0.84
C ILE A 193 0.27 -17.36 1.04
N PHE A 194 0.37 -18.14 -0.04
CA PHE A 194 0.51 -19.59 0.04
C PHE A 194 1.82 -20.03 0.69
N ASN A 195 2.93 -19.34 0.44
CA ASN A 195 4.21 -19.63 1.09
C ASN A 195 4.16 -19.38 2.60
N TRP A 196 3.53 -18.29 3.05
CA TRP A 196 3.32 -18.04 4.48
C TRP A 196 2.40 -19.09 5.11
N LEU A 197 1.29 -19.44 4.47
CA LEU A 197 0.39 -20.51 4.93
C LEU A 197 1.12 -21.86 5.01
N SER A 198 1.91 -22.21 3.99
CA SER A 198 2.70 -23.44 3.96
C SER A 198 3.72 -23.49 5.09
N THR A 199 4.30 -22.34 5.45
CA THR A 199 5.23 -22.24 6.60
C THR A 199 4.51 -22.55 7.92
N TYR A 200 3.27 -22.07 8.08
CA TYR A 200 2.45 -22.42 9.26
C TYR A 200 2.00 -23.88 9.25
N LEU A 201 1.52 -24.40 8.12
CA LEU A 201 0.97 -25.75 7.97
C LEU A 201 2.03 -26.86 8.09
N GLY A 202 3.28 -26.57 7.73
CA GLY A 202 4.39 -27.50 7.86
C GLY A 202 4.82 -27.80 9.30
N ASN A 203 4.00 -27.51 10.32
CA ASN A 203 4.34 -27.66 11.74
C ASN A 203 3.22 -28.36 12.54
N PRO A 204 3.53 -29.34 13.42
CA PRO A 204 2.59 -29.81 14.43
C PRO A 204 2.66 -28.94 15.70
N PRO A 205 1.55 -28.72 16.43
CA PRO A 205 0.24 -28.27 16.00
C PRO A 205 0.18 -26.72 15.95
N LEU A 206 -0.80 -26.16 15.24
CA LEU A 206 -1.29 -24.77 15.38
C LEU A 206 -1.53 -24.32 16.85
N LEU A 207 -1.56 -25.26 17.79
CA LEU A 207 -1.71 -25.07 19.23
C LEU A 207 -0.57 -24.30 19.92
N HIS A 208 0.57 -24.07 19.26
CA HIS A 208 1.64 -23.19 19.78
C HIS A 208 1.48 -21.71 19.38
N LEU A 209 0.42 -21.34 18.65
CA LEU A 209 0.02 -19.93 18.45
C LEU A 209 -0.57 -19.36 19.75
N LYS A 210 0.27 -19.20 20.78
CA LYS A 210 -0.10 -18.54 22.04
C LYS A 210 0.23 -17.05 22.04
N ASP A 211 0.93 -16.59 21.00
CA ASP A 211 1.42 -15.23 20.88
C ASP A 211 0.49 -14.41 19.97
N SER A 212 0.07 -13.24 20.46
CA SER A 212 -0.77 -12.30 19.71
C SER A 212 -0.11 -11.83 18.42
N SER A 213 1.21 -11.74 18.35
CA SER A 213 1.94 -11.43 17.12
C SER A 213 1.67 -12.45 16.01
N ALA A 214 1.50 -13.74 16.35
CA ALA A 214 1.12 -14.77 15.39
C ALA A 214 -0.29 -14.55 14.86
N PHE A 215 -1.22 -14.16 15.73
CA PHE A 215 -2.59 -13.85 15.36
C PHE A 215 -2.71 -12.57 14.54
N PHE A 216 -1.91 -11.53 14.83
CA PHE A 216 -1.81 -10.35 13.95
C PHE A 216 -1.25 -10.74 12.58
N GLY A 217 -0.29 -11.67 12.51
CA GLY A 217 0.19 -12.25 11.25
C GLY A 217 -0.93 -12.95 10.46
N LEU A 218 -1.73 -13.80 11.11
CA LEU A 218 -2.87 -14.45 10.46
C LEU A 218 -3.97 -13.46 10.07
N LEU A 219 -4.23 -12.45 10.91
CA LEU A 219 -5.16 -11.37 10.62
C LEU A 219 -4.71 -10.58 9.38
N PHE A 220 -3.40 -10.31 9.25
CA PHE A 220 -2.83 -9.71 8.04
C PHE A 220 -3.15 -10.57 6.82
N LEU A 221 -2.85 -11.87 6.86
CA LEU A 221 -3.13 -12.78 5.75
C LEU A 221 -4.63 -12.77 5.37
N LEU A 222 -5.54 -12.80 6.35
CA LEU A 222 -6.98 -12.79 6.12
C LEU A 222 -7.48 -11.46 5.53
N MET A 223 -7.13 -10.33 6.14
CA MET A 223 -7.59 -9.02 5.66
C MET A 223 -7.01 -8.70 4.29
N PHE A 224 -5.74 -9.03 4.09
CA PHE A 224 -5.04 -8.78 2.83
C PHE A 224 -5.57 -9.66 1.70
N THR A 225 -5.99 -10.91 1.97
CA THR A 225 -6.65 -11.77 0.97
C THR A 225 -8.04 -11.25 0.59
N ILE A 226 -8.86 -10.86 1.57
CA ILE A 226 -10.18 -10.25 1.32
C ILE A 226 -10.01 -8.98 0.48
N GLY A 227 -9.17 -8.04 0.92
CA GLY A 227 -8.91 -6.82 0.17
C GLY A 227 -8.28 -7.08 -1.20
N GLY A 228 -7.35 -8.02 -1.30
CA GLY A 228 -6.74 -8.41 -2.58
C GLY A 228 -7.76 -8.93 -3.59
N SER A 229 -8.75 -9.72 -3.14
CA SER A 229 -9.82 -10.21 -4.01
C SER A 229 -10.71 -9.10 -4.55
N THR A 230 -11.03 -8.08 -3.74
CA THR A 230 -11.80 -6.91 -4.20
C THR A 230 -10.96 -6.02 -5.13
N GLY A 231 -9.63 -6.04 -4.99
CA GLY A 231 -8.71 -5.40 -5.92
C GLY A 231 -8.66 -6.05 -7.28
N VAL A 232 -8.75 -7.39 -7.34
CA VAL A 232 -8.86 -8.11 -8.63
C VAL A 232 -10.16 -7.75 -9.34
N ILE A 233 -11.26 -7.56 -8.60
CA ILE A 233 -12.53 -7.08 -9.15
C ILE A 233 -12.36 -5.67 -9.74
N LEU A 234 -11.76 -4.74 -8.99
CA LEU A 234 -11.48 -3.37 -9.47
C LEU A 234 -10.43 -3.31 -10.59
N GLY A 235 -9.56 -4.32 -10.71
CA GLY A 235 -8.61 -4.42 -11.80
C GLY A 235 -9.28 -4.56 -13.17
N ASN A 236 -10.55 -4.98 -13.20
CA ASN A 236 -11.34 -5.06 -14.41
C ASN A 236 -11.94 -3.70 -14.80
N ALA A 237 -11.45 -3.12 -15.90
CA ALA A 237 -11.90 -1.82 -16.37
C ALA A 237 -13.42 -1.73 -16.61
N ALA A 238 -14.09 -2.80 -17.04
CA ALA A 238 -15.53 -2.78 -17.28
C ALA A 238 -16.34 -2.70 -15.97
N VAL A 239 -15.83 -3.33 -14.91
CA VAL A 239 -16.43 -3.26 -13.57
C VAL A 239 -16.11 -1.92 -12.92
N ASP A 240 -14.87 -1.45 -13.05
CA ASP A 240 -14.46 -0.18 -12.46
C ASP A 240 -15.28 0.99 -13.01
N LEU A 241 -15.77 0.96 -14.25
CA LEU A 241 -16.71 2.00 -14.74
C LEU A 241 -17.92 2.25 -13.81
N GLY A 242 -18.42 1.21 -13.14
CA GLY A 242 -19.53 1.34 -12.19
C GLY A 242 -19.11 1.55 -10.73
N LEU A 243 -17.87 1.20 -10.38
CA LEU A 243 -17.36 1.26 -8.99
C LEU A 243 -16.35 2.39 -8.76
N HIS A 244 -15.87 3.04 -9.82
CA HIS A 244 -14.89 4.11 -9.74
C HIS A 244 -15.41 5.26 -8.87
N ASP A 245 -14.53 5.85 -8.07
CA ASP A 245 -14.88 6.91 -7.13
C ASP A 245 -16.01 6.59 -6.14
N THR A 246 -16.37 5.32 -5.96
CA THR A 246 -17.32 4.90 -4.91
C THR A 246 -16.61 4.47 -3.62
N TYR A 247 -17.39 4.26 -2.57
CA TYR A 247 -16.91 3.64 -1.33
C TYR A 247 -16.36 2.21 -1.51
N TYR A 248 -16.57 1.55 -2.64
CA TYR A 248 -16.01 0.21 -2.90
C TYR A 248 -14.49 0.28 -3.04
N VAL A 249 -13.98 1.28 -3.78
CA VAL A 249 -12.55 1.55 -3.92
C VAL A 249 -11.94 1.92 -2.57
N VAL A 250 -12.66 2.72 -1.78
CA VAL A 250 -12.24 3.10 -0.42
C VAL A 250 -12.11 1.86 0.45
N ALA A 251 -13.11 0.97 0.45
CA ALA A 251 -13.10 -0.27 1.22
C ALA A 251 -11.93 -1.17 0.82
N HIS A 252 -11.78 -1.47 -0.47
CA HIS A 252 -10.68 -2.24 -1.03
C HIS A 252 -9.32 -1.74 -0.52
N PHE A 253 -9.07 -0.44 -0.66
CA PHE A 253 -7.80 0.17 -0.27
C PHE A 253 -7.55 0.11 1.24
N HIS A 254 -8.59 0.24 2.06
CA HIS A 254 -8.43 0.12 3.51
C HIS A 254 -8.08 -1.31 3.94
N PHE A 255 -8.70 -2.34 3.36
CA PHE A 255 -8.35 -3.74 3.66
C PHE A 255 -6.90 -4.09 3.27
N VAL A 256 -6.43 -3.60 2.12
CA VAL A 256 -5.09 -3.94 1.60
C VAL A 256 -3.99 -3.06 2.19
N LEU A 257 -4.13 -1.73 2.11
CA LEU A 257 -3.03 -0.82 2.42
C LEU A 257 -3.11 -0.29 3.85
N SER A 258 -4.20 0.43 4.18
CA SER A 258 -4.34 1.08 5.49
C SER A 258 -4.21 0.05 6.61
N LEU A 259 -4.93 -1.07 6.49
CA LEU A 259 -4.93 -2.11 7.51
C LEU A 259 -3.79 -3.10 7.31
N GLY A 260 -3.44 -3.48 6.09
CA GLY A 260 -2.33 -4.40 5.85
C GLY A 260 -1.01 -3.88 6.43
N ALA A 261 -0.64 -2.63 6.13
CA ALA A 261 0.58 -2.04 6.66
C ALA A 261 0.52 -1.85 8.19
N VAL A 262 -0.60 -1.36 8.72
CA VAL A 262 -0.76 -1.12 10.16
C VAL A 262 -0.75 -2.41 10.97
N ILE A 263 -1.46 -3.45 10.52
CA ILE A 263 -1.47 -4.78 11.17
C ILE A 263 -0.06 -5.37 11.18
N ALA A 264 0.69 -5.24 10.08
CA ALA A 264 2.08 -5.70 10.04
C ALA A 264 2.98 -4.92 11.02
N ILE A 265 2.79 -3.61 11.14
CA ILE A 265 3.50 -2.77 12.13
C ILE A 265 3.17 -3.24 13.56
N PHE A 266 1.89 -3.41 13.90
CA PHE A 266 1.49 -3.93 15.20
C PHE A 266 2.09 -5.31 15.48
N SER A 267 2.01 -6.21 14.50
CA SER A 267 2.61 -7.54 14.57
C SER A 267 4.12 -7.46 14.86
N GLY A 268 4.84 -6.57 14.17
CA GLY A 268 6.28 -6.38 14.33
C GLY A 268 6.67 -5.75 15.67
N ILE A 269 5.92 -4.75 16.13
CA ILE A 269 6.13 -4.10 17.43
C ILE A 269 5.88 -5.09 18.56
N ILE A 270 4.81 -5.89 18.50
CA ILE A 270 4.52 -6.89 19.53
C ILE A 270 5.60 -8.00 19.52
N PHE A 271 6.08 -8.39 18.34
CA PHE A 271 7.09 -9.46 18.22
C PHE A 271 8.51 -9.02 18.64
N ASN A 272 8.94 -7.82 18.28
CA ASN A 272 10.33 -7.35 18.48
C ASN A 272 10.46 -6.20 19.47
N GLY A 273 9.37 -5.57 19.90
CA GLY A 273 9.39 -4.34 20.69
C GLY A 273 10.12 -4.47 22.02
N GLU A 274 9.91 -5.58 22.75
CA GLU A 274 10.66 -5.86 23.99
C GLU A 274 12.17 -5.92 23.74
N LYS A 275 12.60 -6.49 22.60
CA LYS A 275 14.02 -6.61 22.22
C LYS A 275 14.61 -5.26 21.81
N ILE A 276 13.82 -4.43 21.12
CA ILE A 276 14.25 -3.10 20.67
C ILE A 276 14.39 -2.15 21.86
N LEU A 277 13.44 -2.17 22.80
CA LEU A 277 13.45 -1.30 23.98
C LEU A 277 14.32 -1.83 25.12
N GLY A 278 14.68 -3.12 25.11
CA GLY A 278 15.43 -3.76 26.19
C GLY A 278 14.67 -3.83 27.53
N SER A 279 13.36 -3.58 27.52
CA SER A 279 12.51 -3.59 28.70
C SER A 279 11.19 -4.31 28.45
N LYS A 280 10.80 -5.16 29.41
CA LYS A 280 9.51 -5.86 29.44
C LYS A 280 8.35 -5.00 29.97
N SER A 281 8.64 -3.82 30.54
CA SER A 281 7.61 -3.01 31.21
C SER A 281 6.85 -2.07 30.30
N LEU A 282 7.46 -1.65 29.18
CA LEU A 282 6.92 -0.58 28.32
C LEU A 282 5.95 -1.08 27.26
N LEU A 283 6.07 -2.32 26.81
CA LEU A 283 5.20 -2.91 25.80
C LEU A 283 4.52 -4.16 26.33
N PRO A 284 3.24 -4.38 25.99
CA PRO A 284 2.54 -5.60 26.38
C PRO A 284 3.24 -6.81 25.77
N SER A 285 3.45 -7.84 26.60
CA SER A 285 4.04 -9.08 26.10
C SER A 285 3.16 -9.72 25.03
N PRO A 286 3.74 -10.45 24.07
CA PRO A 286 2.97 -11.14 23.03
C PRO A 286 1.94 -12.12 23.60
N SER A 287 2.16 -12.66 24.80
CA SER A 287 1.23 -13.56 25.50
C SER A 287 0.26 -12.87 26.46
N SER A 288 0.28 -11.53 26.53
CA SER A 288 -0.57 -10.77 27.46
C SER A 288 -2.03 -10.73 27.01
N THR A 289 -2.95 -10.73 27.96
CA THR A 289 -4.40 -10.53 27.70
C THR A 289 -4.69 -9.20 27.03
N LEU A 290 -3.93 -8.14 27.35
CA LEU A 290 -4.07 -6.83 26.73
C LEU A 290 -3.78 -6.87 25.23
N SER A 291 -2.75 -7.60 24.81
CA SER A 291 -2.43 -7.77 23.39
C SER A 291 -3.53 -8.53 22.62
N LEU A 292 -4.20 -9.47 23.29
CA LEU A 292 -5.36 -10.19 22.74
C LEU A 292 -6.59 -9.27 22.63
N TYR A 293 -6.87 -8.45 23.65
CA TYR A 293 -7.94 -7.45 23.56
C TYR A 293 -7.70 -6.45 22.43
N HIS A 294 -6.46 -5.97 22.29
CA HIS A 294 -6.08 -5.11 21.18
C HIS A 294 -6.37 -5.79 19.83
N LEU A 295 -5.93 -7.04 19.63
CA LEU A 295 -6.21 -7.81 18.42
C LEU A 295 -7.71 -7.91 18.13
N VAL A 296 -8.53 -8.31 19.11
CA VAL A 296 -9.97 -8.51 18.93
C VAL A 296 -10.67 -7.19 18.60
N LEU A 297 -10.33 -6.11 19.33
CA LEU A 297 -10.87 -4.78 19.06
C LEU A 297 -10.50 -4.29 17.67
N THR A 298 -9.24 -4.48 17.25
CA THR A 298 -8.79 -4.15 15.89
C THR A 298 -9.58 -4.96 14.86
N PHE A 299 -9.70 -6.27 15.01
CA PHE A 299 -10.43 -7.12 14.07
C PHE A 299 -11.91 -6.75 13.94
N VAL A 300 -12.61 -6.61 15.07
CA VAL A 300 -14.03 -6.24 15.09
C VAL A 300 -14.21 -4.82 14.53
N GLY A 301 -13.36 -3.87 14.93
CA GLY A 301 -13.40 -2.50 14.43
C GLY A 301 -13.20 -2.42 12.91
N ILE A 302 -12.27 -3.21 12.37
CA ILE A 302 -12.04 -3.32 10.93
C ILE A 302 -13.31 -3.79 10.22
N LEU A 303 -13.91 -4.88 10.69
CA LEU A 303 -15.10 -5.45 10.06
C LEU A 303 -16.28 -4.47 10.12
N LEU A 304 -16.53 -3.87 11.29
CA LEU A 304 -17.64 -2.93 11.46
C LEU A 304 -17.45 -1.64 10.67
N THR A 305 -16.22 -1.18 10.47
CA THR A 305 -15.95 0.10 9.77
C THR A 305 -15.88 -0.08 8.25
N PHE A 306 -15.14 -1.07 7.76
CA PHE A 306 -14.79 -1.14 6.34
C PHE A 306 -15.59 -2.16 5.54
N SER A 307 -16.20 -3.17 6.18
CA SER A 307 -17.08 -4.09 5.45
C SER A 307 -18.34 -3.39 4.91
N PRO A 308 -19.02 -2.49 5.66
CA PRO A 308 -20.18 -1.76 5.14
C PRO A 308 -19.87 -0.91 3.90
N MET A 309 -18.64 -0.41 3.79
CA MET A 309 -18.21 0.42 2.67
C MET A 309 -18.27 -0.32 1.32
N HIS A 310 -18.11 -1.64 1.29
CA HIS A 310 -18.30 -2.41 0.05
C HIS A 310 -19.78 -2.39 -0.39
N PHE A 311 -20.72 -2.50 0.54
CA PHE A 311 -22.15 -2.43 0.23
C PHE A 311 -22.58 -1.02 -0.18
N LEU A 312 -22.06 0.01 0.50
CA LEU A 312 -22.26 1.41 0.11
C LEU A 312 -21.71 1.68 -1.30
N GLY A 313 -20.50 1.21 -1.58
CA GLY A 313 -19.88 1.37 -2.88
C GLY A 313 -20.58 0.62 -4.01
N PHE A 314 -21.08 -0.59 -3.75
CA PHE A 314 -21.87 -1.35 -4.71
C PHE A 314 -23.21 -0.66 -5.02
N ASN A 315 -23.79 0.06 -4.05
CA ASN A 315 -24.93 0.95 -4.26
C ASN A 315 -24.52 2.35 -4.76
N VAL A 316 -23.30 2.49 -5.28
CA VAL A 316 -22.78 3.69 -5.95
C VAL A 316 -22.76 4.93 -5.04
N MET A 317 -22.52 4.75 -3.73
CA MET A 317 -22.24 5.88 -2.84
C MET A 317 -20.90 6.53 -3.22
N PRO A 318 -20.87 7.82 -3.64
CA PRO A 318 -19.64 8.49 -4.04
C PRO A 318 -18.71 8.77 -2.86
N ARG A 319 -17.39 8.77 -3.09
CA ARG A 319 -16.39 9.17 -2.09
C ARG A 319 -16.29 10.70 -1.95
N ARG A 320 -15.73 11.16 -0.83
CA ARG A 320 -15.39 12.58 -0.55
C ARG A 320 -16.60 13.52 -0.53
N ILE A 321 -17.76 13.03 -0.12
CA ILE A 321 -18.96 13.83 0.13
C ILE A 321 -19.12 14.03 1.65
N PRO A 322 -19.44 15.26 2.11
CA PRO A 322 -19.71 15.50 3.53
C PRO A 322 -21.13 15.10 3.96
N ASP A 323 -22.02 14.87 2.99
CA ASP A 323 -23.43 14.55 3.19
C ASP A 323 -23.90 13.56 2.10
N PHE A 324 -24.92 12.75 2.40
CA PHE A 324 -25.37 11.66 1.54
C PHE A 324 -26.88 11.41 1.61
N PRO A 325 -27.50 10.84 0.57
CA PRO A 325 -28.91 10.47 0.59
C PRO A 325 -29.28 9.53 1.74
N ASP A 326 -30.47 9.71 2.32
CA ASP A 326 -30.99 8.92 3.46
C ASP A 326 -30.98 7.40 3.23
N SER A 327 -31.03 6.95 1.97
CA SER A 327 -30.94 5.53 1.60
C SER A 327 -29.62 4.87 2.06
N PHE A 328 -28.56 5.65 2.28
CA PHE A 328 -27.26 5.16 2.75
C PHE A 328 -27.11 5.19 4.27
N HIS A 329 -28.09 5.68 5.03
CA HIS A 329 -27.98 5.89 6.47
C HIS A 329 -27.68 4.59 7.24
N SER A 330 -28.27 3.45 6.85
CA SER A 330 -28.16 2.18 7.58
C SER A 330 -26.73 1.61 7.68
N TRP A 331 -25.86 1.90 6.71
CA TRP A 331 -24.48 1.40 6.69
C TRP A 331 -23.46 2.45 7.17
N ASN A 332 -23.89 3.70 7.40
CA ASN A 332 -23.03 4.78 7.89
C ASN A 332 -23.09 4.97 9.41
N PHE A 333 -24.10 4.40 10.09
CA PHE A 333 -24.32 4.49 11.54
C PHE A 333 -24.49 3.10 12.15
#